data_AF-A0A1H0S5X6-F1
#
_entry.id   AF-A0A1H0S5X6-F1
#
_cell.length_a   1.000
_cell.length_b   1.000
_cell.length_c   1.000
_cell.angle_alpha   90.00
_cell.angle_beta   90.00
_cell.angle_gamma   90.00
#
_symmetry.space_group_name_H-M   'P 1'
#
loop_
_entity.id
_entity.type
_entity.pdbx_description
1 polymer ?
#
loop_
_entity_poly.entity_id
_entity_poly.type
_entity_poly.pdbx_seq_one_letter_code
_entity_poly.pdbx_strand_id
1 'polypeptide(L)' 'MVRRWRELPLDHALSCAPTVRALLDDLAGAQGPVPDLGPAVLMDQLTVLVHDACAADWTAATPEALATRLADLRRALT' A
#
# COMPACT_ATOMS: atom_id res chain seq x y z
N MET A 1 -6.69 -3.58 -7.33
CA MET A 1 -6.28 -2.20 -6.98
C MET A 1 -5.29 -1.62 -7.99
N VAL A 2 -4.20 -2.34 -8.34
CA VAL A 2 -3.19 -1.87 -9.32
C VAL A 2 -3.80 -1.38 -10.65
N ARG A 3 -4.74 -2.13 -11.24
CA ARG A 3 -5.42 -1.70 -12.47
C ARG A 3 -6.19 -0.38 -12.32
N ARG A 4 -6.94 -0.22 -11.22
CA ARG A 4 -7.68 1.03 -10.95
C ARG A 4 -6.74 2.21 -10.76
N TRP A 5 -5.63 2.03 -10.06
CA TRP A 5 -4.61 3.08 -9.89
C TRP A 5 -4.05 3.57 -11.22
N ARG A 6 -3.77 2.65 -12.14
CA ARG A 6 -3.29 2.99 -13.49
C ARG A 6 -4.35 3.71 -14.35
N GLU A 7 -5.62 3.55 -14.03
CA GLU A 7 -6.75 4.18 -14.72
C GLU A 7 -7.18 5.51 -14.08
N LEU A 8 -6.63 5.87 -12.91
CA LEU A 8 -6.93 7.14 -12.23
C LEU A 8 -6.27 8.32 -12.96
N PRO A 9 -6.95 9.49 -13.05
CA PRO A 9 -6.31 10.73 -13.43
C PRO A 9 -5.09 10.99 -12.54
N LEU A 10 -3.99 11.46 -13.13
CA LEU A 10 -2.71 11.62 -12.45
C LEU A 10 -2.83 12.48 -11.18
N ASP A 11 -3.58 13.58 -11.23
CA ASP A 11 -3.81 14.45 -10.07
C ASP A 11 -4.50 13.71 -8.90
N HIS A 12 -5.45 12.83 -9.22
CA HIS A 12 -6.14 12.04 -8.21
C HIS A 12 -5.20 10.97 -7.62
N ALA A 13 -4.42 10.28 -8.45
CA ALA A 13 -3.42 9.33 -7.98
C ALA A 13 -2.37 10.02 -7.08
N LEU A 14 -1.91 11.23 -7.45
CA LEU A 14 -1.00 12.02 -6.63
C LEU A 14 -1.63 12.45 -5.31
N SER A 15 -2.92 12.82 -5.30
CA SER A 15 -3.63 13.17 -4.06
C SER A 15 -3.75 12.00 -3.08
N CYS A 16 -3.83 10.77 -3.60
CA CYS A 16 -3.91 9.54 -2.79
C CYS A 16 -2.52 8.96 -2.42
N ALA A 17 -1.44 9.41 -3.07
CA ALA A 17 -0.10 8.90 -2.86
C ALA A 17 0.38 8.98 -1.39
N PRO A 18 0.12 10.06 -0.62
CA PRO A 18 0.49 10.11 0.80
C PRO A 18 -0.18 9.01 1.63
N THR A 19 -1.46 8.69 1.36
CA THR A 19 -2.20 7.65 2.06
C THR A 19 -1.64 6.26 1.77
N VAL A 20 -1.29 5.99 0.50
CA VAL A 20 -0.64 4.73 0.12
C VAL A 20 0.75 4.65 0.76
N ARG A 21 1.51 5.75 0.79
CA ARG A 21 2.83 5.81 1.42
C ARG A 21 2.76 5.51 2.92
N ALA A 22 1.80 6.09 3.64
CA ALA A 22 1.62 5.79 5.06
C ALA A 22 1.39 4.29 5.29
N LEU A 23 0.61 3.63 4.44
CA LEU A 23 0.41 2.17 4.53
C LEU A 23 1.69 1.38 4.20
N LEU A 24 2.50 1.84 3.25
CA LEU A 24 3.80 1.24 2.93
C LEU A 24 4.75 1.32 4.13
N ASP A 25 4.83 2.48 4.78
CA ASP A 25 5.71 2.69 5.93
C ASP A 25 5.25 1.88 7.16
N ASP A 26 3.94 1.84 7.40
CA ASP A 26 3.35 0.99 8.44
C ASP A 26 3.64 -0.49 8.22
N LEU A 27 3.58 -0.95 6.96
CA LEU A 27 3.93 -2.32 6.61
C LEU A 27 5.43 -2.54 6.77
N ALA A 28 6.28 -1.72 6.18
CA ALA A 28 7.72 -1.95 6.20
C ALA A 28 8.28 -2.01 7.63
N GLY A 29 7.74 -1.21 8.57
CA GLY A 29 8.01 -1.37 10.00
C GLY A 29 9.50 -1.51 10.32
N ALA A 30 9.90 -2.64 10.92
CA ALA A 30 11.28 -2.93 11.30
C ALA A 30 12.21 -3.31 10.13
N GLN A 31 11.67 -3.60 8.94
CA GLN A 31 12.46 -3.91 7.73
C GLN A 31 13.13 -2.65 7.14
N GLY A 32 12.75 -1.47 7.63
CA GLY A 32 13.32 -0.19 7.23
C GLY A 32 12.44 0.59 6.25
N PRO A 33 12.83 1.82 5.89
CA PRO A 33 12.01 2.72 5.10
C PRO A 33 11.82 2.21 3.66
N VAL A 34 10.61 2.38 3.11
CA VAL A 34 10.32 2.03 1.72
C VAL A 34 10.87 3.11 0.80
N PRO A 35 11.74 2.78 -0.17
CA PRO A 35 12.28 3.76 -1.10
C PRO A 35 11.18 4.51 -1.86
N ASP A 36 11.35 5.83 -2.01
CA ASP A 36 10.48 6.60 -2.89
C ASP A 36 10.92 6.43 -4.35
N LEU A 37 10.20 5.57 -5.07
CA LEU A 37 10.41 5.30 -6.49
C LEU A 37 9.36 6.01 -7.38
N GLY A 38 8.59 6.93 -6.79
CA GLY A 38 7.54 7.67 -7.47
C GLY A 38 6.19 6.93 -7.56
N PRO A 39 5.14 7.65 -8.01
CA PRO A 39 3.74 7.19 -7.97
C PRO A 39 3.44 6.02 -8.93
N ALA A 40 4.28 5.83 -9.96
CA ALA A 40 4.08 4.79 -10.97
C ALA A 40 4.22 3.37 -10.40
N VAL A 41 5.06 3.19 -9.38
CA VAL A 41 5.38 1.87 -8.79
C VAL A 41 4.85 1.70 -7.37
N LEU A 42 4.18 2.72 -6.83
CA LEU A 42 3.69 2.76 -5.44
C LEU A 42 2.76 1.57 -5.11
N MET A 43 1.90 1.20 -6.05
CA MET A 43 0.98 0.06 -5.89
C MET A 43 1.67 -1.30 -6.07
N ASP A 44 2.75 -1.35 -6.84
CA ASP A 44 3.57 -2.55 -6.99
C ASP A 44 4.37 -2.79 -5.71
N GLN A 45 4.94 -1.74 -5.11
CA GLN A 45 5.56 -1.78 -3.78
C GLN A 45 4.59 -2.27 -2.69
N LEU A 46 3.33 -1.79 -2.72
CA LEU A 46 2.31 -2.22 -1.76
C LEU A 46 1.99 -3.71 -1.93
N THR A 47 1.94 -4.19 -3.17
CA THR A 47 1.67 -5.61 -3.47
C THR A 47 2.78 -6.50 -2.91
N VAL A 48 4.05 -6.10 -3.05
CA VAL A 48 5.19 -6.84 -2.51
C VAL A 48 5.13 -6.88 -0.98
N LEU A 49 4.94 -5.74 -0.31
CA LEU A 49 4.89 -5.72 1.15
C LEU A 49 3.71 -6.50 1.73
N VAL A 50 2.54 -6.47 1.08
CA VAL A 50 1.39 -7.30 1.49
C VAL A 50 1.67 -8.79 1.26
N HIS A 51 2.38 -9.15 0.19
CA HIS A 51 2.77 -10.53 -0.03
C HIS A 51 3.76 -11.00 1.06
N ASP A 52 4.79 -10.21 1.34
CA ASP A 52 5.78 -10.50 2.37
C ASP A 52 5.14 -10.58 3.76
N ALA A 53 4.14 -9.73 4.03
CA ALA A 53 3.30 -9.80 5.22
C ALA A 53 2.67 -11.17 5.43
N CYS A 54 2.01 -11.66 4.39
CA CYS A 54 1.28 -12.91 4.44
C CYS A 54 2.22 -14.11 4.48
N ALA A 55 3.39 -14.01 3.85
CA ALA A 55 4.38 -15.09 3.79
C ALA A 55 5.21 -15.22 5.07
N ALA A 56 5.52 -14.11 5.76
CA ALA A 56 6.44 -14.07 6.89
C ALA A 56 5.78 -14.32 8.26
N ASP A 57 4.49 -14.71 8.30
CA ASP A 57 3.68 -14.79 9.53
C ASP A 57 3.84 -13.49 10.36
N TRP A 58 3.58 -12.35 9.72
CA TRP A 58 3.93 -11.03 10.25
C TRP A 58 3.25 -10.78 11.60
N THR A 59 4.04 -10.90 12.66
CA THR A 59 3.61 -10.70 14.05
C THR A 59 3.13 -9.27 14.36
N ALA A 60 3.37 -8.31 13.46
CA ALA A 60 3.01 -6.91 13.65
C ALA A 60 1.55 -6.57 13.27
N ALA A 61 0.89 -7.39 12.44
CA ALA A 61 -0.50 -7.17 12.05
C ALA A 61 -1.22 -8.49 11.76
N THR A 62 -2.35 -8.72 12.42
CA THR A 62 -3.21 -9.86 12.07
C THR A 62 -3.74 -9.69 10.63
N PRO A 63 -3.96 -10.80 9.89
CA PRO A 63 -4.50 -10.76 8.53
C PRO A 63 -5.79 -9.92 8.40
N GLU A 64 -6.63 -9.90 9.44
CA GLU A 64 -7.89 -9.14 9.47
C GLU A 64 -7.67 -7.63 9.56
N ALA A 65 -6.67 -7.19 10.34
CA ALA A 65 -6.29 -5.79 10.42
C ALA A 65 -5.74 -5.29 9.07
N LEU A 66 -4.92 -6.12 8.41
CA LEU A 66 -4.40 -5.82 7.07
C LEU A 66 -5.52 -5.72 6.02
N ALA A 67 -6.46 -6.67 6.04
CA ALA A 67 -7.62 -6.66 5.14
C ALA A 67 -8.48 -5.40 5.32
N THR A 68 -8.67 -4.94 6.57
CA THR A 68 -9.43 -3.72 6.88
C THR A 68 -8.74 -2.48 6.30
N ARG A 69 -7.43 -2.33 6.51
CA ARG A 69 -6.63 -1.21 5.98
C ARG A 69 -6.65 -1.17 4.45
N LEU A 70 -6.52 -2.32 3.78
CA LEU A 70 -6.61 -2.40 2.33
C LEU A 70 -8.02 -2.07 1.79
N ALA A 71 -9.06 -2.46 2.52
CA ALA A 71 -10.44 -2.12 2.17
C ALA A 71 -10.71 -0.61 2.29
N ASP A 72 -10.18 0.04 3.32
CA ASP A 72 -10.29 1.49 3.51
C ASP A 72 -9.48 2.25 2.46
N LEU A 73 -8.27 1.80 2.14
CA LEU A 73 -7.51 2.36 1.02
C LEU A 73 -8.28 2.24 -0.30
N ARG A 74 -8.90 1.08 -0.56
CA ARG A 74 -9.74 0.89 -1.76
C ARG A 74 -10.92 1.87 -1.81
N ARG A 75 -11.53 2.19 -0.68
CA ARG A 75 -12.64 3.17 -0.61
C ARG A 75 -12.15 4.59 -0.87
N ALA A 76 -10.98 4.96 -0.33
CA ALA A 76 -10.38 6.27 -0.55
C ALA A 76 -9.96 6.52 -2.01
N LEU A 77 -9.73 5.46 -2.79
CA LEU A 77 -9.40 5.50 -4.22
C LEU A 77 -10.63 5.47 -5.15
N THR A 78 -11.84 5.59 -4.60
CA THR A 78 -13.11 5.60 -5.36
C THR A 78 -13.67 7.02 -5.43
#